data_AF-A0A2D4VLN2-F1
#
_entry.id   AF-A0A2D4VLN2-F1
#
_cell.length_a   1.000
_cell.length_b   1.000
_cell.length_c   1.000
_cell.angle_alpha   90.00
_cell.angle_beta   90.00
_cell.angle_gamma   90.00
#
_symmetry.space_group_name_H-M   'P 1'
#
loop_
_entity.id
_entity.type
_entity.pdbx_description
1 polymer ?
#
loop_
_entity_poly.entity_id
_entity_poly.type
_entity_poly.pdbx_seq_one_letter_code
_entity_poly.pdbx_strand_id
1 'polypeptide(L)'
;MTHEIDVFLEGEDRPAGQLTGDEQGALSFRYTADAGRPISLALPLERESFKDSAARAFFDNLLQENASLDAVMAKHNIDRSDIAGLLYHLGRDCPGAISCVPAGEGPGKKPGHLDKDYDALSEDDLAGIMRSLRDDRRLPADTRDPSPLAGVQGKIALTMLPDGTFAIPRHGSGVPTTHILKIPRRGEEALVDQEHR
;
A
#
# COMPACT_ATOMS: atom_id res chain seq x y z
N MET A 1 19.99 -0.02 14.59
CA MET A 1 20.51 -0.02 13.20
C MET A 1 19.98 1.22 12.53
N THR A 2 20.78 1.88 11.70
CA THR A 2 20.29 2.98 10.88
C THR A 2 19.56 2.40 9.67
N HIS A 3 18.32 2.82 9.45
CA HIS A 3 17.56 2.44 8.26
C HIS A 3 17.65 3.56 7.22
N GLU A 4 18.08 3.23 6.01
CA GLU A 4 18.01 4.11 4.83
C GLU A 4 16.92 3.61 3.89
N ILE A 5 15.93 4.45 3.64
CA ILE A 5 14.70 4.09 2.92
C ILE A 5 14.50 5.11 1.81
N ASP A 6 14.51 4.64 0.57
CA ASP A 6 14.15 5.44 -0.58
C ASP A 6 12.62 5.59 -0.64
N VAL A 7 12.16 6.83 -0.78
CA VAL A 7 10.74 7.17 -0.85
C VAL A 7 10.40 7.54 -2.28
N PHE A 8 9.58 6.70 -2.93
CA PHE A 8 9.13 6.89 -4.30
C PHE A 8 7.73 7.47 -4.33
N LEU A 9 7.48 8.31 -5.33
CA LEU A 9 6.14 8.55 -5.85
C LEU A 9 5.90 7.55 -6.99
N GLU A 10 4.75 6.89 -6.97
CA GLU A 10 4.43 5.86 -7.97
C GLU A 10 4.45 6.43 -9.40
N GLY A 11 5.03 5.66 -10.33
CA GLY A 11 5.20 6.07 -11.72
C GLY A 11 6.49 6.86 -12.00
N GLU A 12 7.29 7.18 -10.98
CA GLU A 12 8.61 7.79 -11.12
C GLU A 12 9.71 6.73 -10.94
N ASP A 13 10.73 6.75 -11.79
CA ASP A 13 11.87 5.81 -11.72
C ASP A 13 12.94 6.21 -10.69
N ARG A 14 12.84 7.44 -10.17
CA ARG A 14 13.77 8.02 -9.18
C ARG A 14 13.05 8.29 -7.86
N PRO A 15 13.72 8.13 -6.72
CA PRO A 15 13.12 8.46 -5.44
C PRO A 15 12.85 9.96 -5.35
N ALA A 16 11.73 10.32 -4.75
CA ALA A 16 11.42 11.69 -4.39
C ALA A 16 12.29 12.18 -3.22
N GLY A 17 12.73 11.25 -2.36
CA GLY A 17 13.57 11.58 -1.21
C GLY A 17 14.03 10.33 -0.48
N GLN A 18 14.77 10.54 0.61
CA GLN A 18 15.25 9.48 1.48
C GLN A 18 14.78 9.73 2.91
N LEU A 19 14.19 8.71 3.52
CA LEU A 19 13.87 8.64 4.94
C LEU A 19 15.00 7.89 5.65
N THR A 20 15.49 8.46 6.73
CA THR A 20 16.48 7.84 7.61
C THR A 20 15.91 7.71 9.02
N GLY A 21 16.07 6.55 9.64
CA GLY A 21 15.86 6.36 11.08
C GLY A 21 17.20 6.07 11.75
N ASP A 22 17.53 6.78 12.83
CA ASP A 22 18.73 6.51 13.62
C ASP A 22 18.50 5.43 14.69
N GLU A 23 19.55 5.08 15.44
CA GLU A 23 19.49 4.04 16.47
C GLU A 23 18.61 4.40 17.67
N GLN A 24 18.28 5.68 17.84
CA GLN A 24 17.37 6.17 18.87
C GLN A 24 15.92 6.27 18.33
N GLY A 25 15.71 5.89 17.08
CA GLY A 25 14.42 5.92 16.39
C GLY A 25 14.02 7.30 15.89
N ALA A 26 14.90 8.30 15.93
CA ALA A 26 14.60 9.63 15.41
C ALA A 26 14.61 9.61 13.87
N LEU A 27 13.61 10.27 13.28
CA LEU A 27 13.44 10.30 11.84
C LEU A 27 14.04 11.57 11.23
N SER A 28 14.54 11.43 10.01
CA SER A 28 14.84 12.55 9.14
C SER A 28 14.46 12.20 7.71
N PHE A 29 13.80 13.12 7.02
CA PHE A 29 13.47 12.97 5.60
C PHE A 29 14.11 14.09 4.80
N ARG A 30 14.72 13.75 3.67
CA ARG A 30 15.34 14.72 2.75
C ARG A 30 14.84 14.46 1.34
N TYR A 31 14.37 15.52 0.67
CA TYR A 31 14.04 15.43 -0.75
C TYR A 31 15.30 15.28 -1.61
N THR A 32 15.17 14.58 -2.73
CA THR A 32 16.18 14.64 -3.78
C THR A 32 16.14 16.01 -4.48
N ALA A 33 17.27 16.44 -5.06
CA ALA A 33 17.37 17.77 -5.69
C ALA A 33 16.44 17.93 -6.90
N ASP A 34 16.00 16.82 -7.48
CA ASP A 34 15.14 16.69 -8.66
C ASP A 34 13.68 16.36 -8.32
N ALA A 35 13.29 16.38 -7.04
CA ALA A 35 11.92 16.15 -6.62
C ALA A 35 10.97 17.19 -7.25
N GLY A 36 10.11 16.73 -8.17
CA GLY A 36 9.22 17.62 -8.93
C GLY A 36 7.92 18.01 -8.21
N ARG A 37 7.55 17.29 -7.14
CA ARG A 37 6.34 17.57 -6.35
C ARG A 37 6.50 17.10 -4.89
N PRO A 38 5.84 17.73 -3.91
CA PRO A 38 5.91 17.29 -2.52
C PRO A 38 5.13 15.99 -2.30
N ILE A 39 5.62 15.13 -1.41
CA ILE A 39 4.91 13.91 -0.98
C ILE A 39 3.75 14.22 -0.01
N SER A 40 3.76 15.41 0.60
CA SER A 40 2.73 15.88 1.52
C SER A 40 2.72 17.40 1.57
N LEU A 41 1.54 17.99 1.76
CA LEU A 41 1.40 19.44 2.02
C LEU A 41 2.10 19.85 3.33
N ALA A 42 2.27 18.92 4.28
CA ALA A 42 3.02 19.16 5.51
C ALA A 42 4.56 19.06 5.32
N LEU A 43 5.01 18.53 4.18
CA LEU A 43 6.41 18.40 3.80
C LEU A 43 6.67 19.15 2.49
N PRO A 44 6.58 20.49 2.46
CA PRO A 44 6.62 21.25 1.21
C PRO A 44 8.05 21.34 0.64
N LEU A 45 8.21 21.38 -0.70
CA LEU A 45 9.52 21.28 -1.38
C LEU A 45 10.48 22.44 -1.10
N GLU A 46 9.98 23.56 -0.59
CA GLU A 46 10.77 24.75 -0.22
C GLU A 46 11.78 24.46 0.90
N ARG A 47 11.63 23.31 1.59
CA ARG A 47 12.60 22.83 2.57
C ARG A 47 13.21 21.53 2.08
N GLU A 48 14.54 21.49 2.03
CA GLU A 48 15.29 20.32 1.59
C GLU A 48 15.14 19.14 2.56
N SER A 49 15.06 19.39 3.86
CA SER A 49 15.03 18.35 4.89
C SER A 49 14.08 18.64 6.05
N PHE A 50 13.55 17.57 6.64
CA PHE A 50 12.59 17.55 7.73
C PHE A 50 13.09 16.63 8.84
N LYS A 51 13.13 17.14 10.07
CA LYS A 51 13.54 16.40 11.26
C LYS A 51 12.36 15.63 11.89
N ASP A 52 12.66 14.91 12.96
CA ASP A 52 11.80 13.90 13.58
C ASP A 52 10.32 14.30 13.66
N SER A 53 9.96 15.38 14.34
CA SER A 53 8.54 15.75 14.52
C SER A 53 7.76 15.88 13.21
N ALA A 54 8.34 16.49 12.16
CA ALA A 54 7.65 16.68 10.89
C ALA A 54 7.64 15.40 10.05
N ALA A 55 8.77 14.68 9.99
CA ALA A 55 8.85 13.41 9.28
C ALA A 55 7.91 12.36 9.91
N ARG A 56 7.96 12.21 11.24
CA ARG A 56 7.14 11.29 12.02
C ARG A 56 5.65 11.52 11.79
N ALA A 57 5.19 12.76 11.83
CA ALA A 57 3.78 13.10 11.62
C ALA A 57 3.25 12.64 10.25
N PHE A 58 4.11 12.52 9.23
CA PHE A 58 3.72 12.01 7.92
C PHE A 58 3.89 10.48 7.83
N PHE A 59 5.08 9.98 8.13
CA PHE A 59 5.44 8.57 7.89
C PHE A 59 4.72 7.59 8.82
N ASP A 60 4.34 8.00 10.04
CA ASP A 60 3.53 7.16 10.94
C ASP A 60 2.16 6.86 10.34
N ASN A 61 1.57 7.83 9.61
CA ASN A 61 0.26 7.66 8.97
C ASN A 61 0.28 6.68 7.79
N LEU A 62 1.46 6.28 7.31
CA LEU A 62 1.58 5.24 6.27
C LEU A 62 1.49 3.82 6.87
N LEU A 63 1.78 3.68 8.16
CA LEU A 63 1.69 2.41 8.88
C LEU A 63 0.25 2.16 9.28
N GLN A 64 -0.39 1.21 8.59
CA GLN A 64 -1.76 0.84 8.92
C GLN A 64 -1.79 -0.15 10.08
N GLU A 65 -2.66 0.08 11.05
CA GLU A 65 -2.85 -0.83 12.18
C GLU A 65 -3.55 -2.12 11.73
N ASN A 66 -2.78 -3.18 11.49
CA ASN A 66 -3.29 -4.47 11.02
C ASN A 66 -2.42 -5.65 11.46
N ALA A 67 -2.90 -6.85 11.16
CA ALA A 67 -2.20 -8.10 11.46
C ALA A 67 -0.79 -8.18 10.82
N SER A 68 -0.55 -7.53 9.68
CA SER A 68 0.78 -7.48 9.06
C SER A 68 1.76 -6.63 9.86
N LEU A 69 1.30 -5.51 10.43
CA LEU A 69 2.07 -4.68 11.35
C LEU A 69 2.48 -5.49 12.58
N ASP A 70 1.51 -6.13 13.24
CA ASP A 70 1.76 -6.97 14.41
C ASP A 70 2.72 -8.13 14.10
N ALA A 71 2.55 -8.77 12.93
CA ALA A 71 3.41 -9.86 12.51
C ALA A 71 4.85 -9.41 12.24
N VAL A 72 5.05 -8.25 11.61
CA VAL A 72 6.40 -7.69 11.38
C VAL A 72 7.05 -7.28 12.69
N MET A 73 6.32 -6.61 13.58
CA MET A 73 6.80 -6.25 14.91
C MET A 73 7.27 -7.49 15.69
N ALA A 74 6.45 -8.54 15.73
CA ALA A 74 6.78 -9.78 16.43
C ALA A 74 7.95 -10.54 15.77
N LYS A 75 7.98 -10.62 14.44
CA LYS A 75 8.99 -11.37 13.68
C LYS A 75 10.38 -10.72 13.76
N HIS A 76 10.43 -9.39 13.70
CA HIS A 76 11.67 -8.64 13.64
C HIS A 76 12.04 -7.99 14.98
N ASN A 77 11.22 -8.17 16.01
CA ASN A 77 11.39 -7.56 17.33
C ASN A 77 11.55 -6.03 17.23
N ILE A 78 10.66 -5.40 16.49
CA ILE A 78 10.65 -3.95 16.23
C ILE A 78 9.54 -3.31 17.08
N ASP A 79 9.89 -2.23 17.79
CA ASP A 79 8.93 -1.45 18.56
C ASP A 79 7.98 -0.64 17.65
N ARG A 80 6.73 -0.42 18.07
CA ARG A 80 5.75 0.35 17.29
C ARG A 80 6.23 1.77 16.96
N SER A 81 7.10 2.34 17.80
CA SER A 81 7.67 3.67 17.64
C SER A 81 8.79 3.74 16.59
N ASP A 82 9.39 2.61 16.21
CA ASP A 82 10.43 2.53 15.18
C ASP A 82 9.80 2.50 13.78
N ILE A 83 9.30 3.67 13.37
CA ILE A 83 8.59 3.84 12.10
C ILE A 83 9.48 3.51 10.90
N ALA A 84 10.78 3.84 10.96
CA ALA A 84 11.70 3.52 9.88
C ALA A 84 11.89 2.01 9.78
N GLY A 85 12.13 1.31 10.89
CA GLY A 85 12.22 -0.15 10.91
C GLY A 85 10.95 -0.83 10.39
N LEU A 86 9.77 -0.32 10.75
CA LEU A 86 8.49 -0.85 10.26
C LEU A 86 8.29 -0.59 8.76
N LEU A 87 8.56 0.62 8.28
CA LEU A 87 8.47 0.96 6.85
C LEU A 87 9.53 0.24 6.02
N TYR A 88 10.69 -0.10 6.58
CA TYR A 88 11.69 -0.91 5.90
C TYR A 88 11.11 -2.27 5.45
N HIS A 89 10.17 -2.83 6.23
CA HIS A 89 9.55 -4.13 5.94
C HIS A 89 8.18 -4.01 5.25
N LEU A 90 7.38 -3.01 5.60
CA LEU A 90 5.99 -2.87 5.15
C LEU A 90 5.79 -1.78 4.09
N GLY A 91 6.76 -0.88 3.95
CA GLY A 91 6.63 0.36 3.20
C GLY A 91 6.55 0.20 1.68
N ARG A 92 6.85 -0.99 1.15
CA ARG A 92 6.73 -1.27 -0.28
C ARG A 92 5.31 -1.02 -0.78
N ASP A 93 4.31 -1.26 0.07
CA ASP A 93 2.89 -1.12 -0.28
C ASP A 93 2.17 -0.19 0.71
N CYS A 94 2.43 1.11 0.59
CA CYS A 94 1.77 2.14 1.39
C CYS A 94 0.43 2.59 0.78
N PRO A 95 -0.47 3.18 1.61
CA PRO A 95 -1.60 3.94 1.11
C PRO A 95 -1.19 5.07 0.17
N GLY A 96 -2.03 5.35 -0.83
CA GLY A 96 -1.80 6.41 -1.80
C GLY A 96 -0.79 6.01 -2.86
N ALA A 97 -0.06 7.00 -3.38
CA ALA A 97 0.88 6.86 -4.49
C ALA A 97 2.34 6.88 -4.01
N ILE A 98 2.62 6.27 -2.86
CA ILE A 98 3.94 6.30 -2.23
C ILE A 98 4.41 4.87 -1.98
N SER A 99 5.73 4.66 -2.12
CA SER A 99 6.40 3.46 -1.63
C SER A 99 7.66 3.86 -0.85
N CYS A 100 7.84 3.24 0.30
CA CYS A 100 9.03 3.30 1.13
C CYS A 100 9.77 1.96 1.00
N VAL A 101 10.90 1.95 0.31
CA VAL A 101 11.68 0.73 0.05
C VAL A 101 13.09 0.86 0.61
N PRO A 102 13.75 -0.25 1.00
CA PRO A 102 15.17 -0.21 1.33
C PRO A 102 15.98 0.48 0.23
N ALA A 103 16.95 1.31 0.63
CA ALA A 103 17.73 2.09 -0.31
C ALA A 103 18.35 1.20 -1.42
N GLY A 104 18.15 1.61 -2.67
CA GLY A 104 18.65 0.88 -3.85
C GLY A 104 17.78 -0.27 -4.36
N GLU A 105 16.64 -0.61 -3.73
CA GLU A 105 15.74 -1.67 -4.24
C GLU A 105 14.84 -1.23 -5.42
N GLY A 106 14.84 0.05 -5.76
CA GLY A 106 13.96 0.62 -6.79
C GLY A 106 12.51 0.76 -6.33
N PRO A 107 11.62 1.30 -7.18
CA PRO A 107 10.27 1.66 -6.78
C PRO A 107 9.46 0.43 -6.32
N GLY A 108 8.66 0.61 -5.27
CA GLY A 108 7.83 -0.45 -4.70
C GLY A 108 6.73 -0.92 -5.66
N LYS A 109 6.18 0.03 -6.43
CA LYS A 109 5.18 -0.20 -7.46
C LYS A 109 5.65 0.36 -8.80
N LYS A 110 5.24 -0.28 -9.88
CA LYS A 110 5.59 0.10 -11.25
C LYS A 110 4.36 0.18 -12.14
N PRO A 111 4.39 1.01 -13.20
CA PRO A 111 3.36 0.98 -14.23
C PRO A 111 3.16 -0.45 -14.77
N GLY A 112 1.91 -0.87 -14.89
CA GLY A 112 1.54 -2.20 -15.38
C GLY A 112 1.01 -2.18 -16.81
N HIS A 113 1.18 -3.31 -17.50
CA HIS A 113 0.57 -3.62 -18.78
C HIS A 113 -0.63 -4.55 -18.56
N LEU A 114 -1.84 -4.06 -18.86
CA LEU A 114 -3.10 -4.77 -18.60
C LEU A 114 -3.18 -6.17 -19.24
N ASP A 115 -2.49 -6.38 -20.37
CA ASP A 115 -2.46 -7.62 -21.13
C ASP A 115 -1.45 -8.66 -20.59
N LYS A 116 -0.50 -8.24 -19.74
CA LYS A 116 0.63 -9.09 -19.31
C LYS A 116 0.73 -9.25 -17.81
N ASP A 117 0.47 -8.21 -17.05
CA ASP A 117 0.81 -8.15 -15.63
C ASP A 117 -0.33 -8.55 -14.71
N TYR A 118 -1.46 -8.99 -15.26
CA TYR A 118 -2.67 -9.31 -14.52
C TYR A 118 -3.20 -10.71 -14.86
N ASP A 119 -3.72 -11.40 -13.84
CA ASP A 119 -4.42 -12.68 -13.97
C ASP A 119 -5.93 -12.39 -13.99
N ALA A 120 -6.58 -12.61 -15.13
CA ALA A 120 -8.03 -12.45 -15.26
C ALA A 120 -8.78 -13.45 -14.38
N LEU A 121 -9.81 -12.98 -13.68
CA LEU A 121 -10.71 -13.83 -12.89
C LEU A 121 -11.85 -14.33 -13.78
N SER A 122 -12.16 -15.62 -13.68
CA SER A 122 -13.41 -16.12 -14.25
C SER A 122 -14.62 -15.59 -13.46
N GLU A 123 -15.80 -15.64 -14.06
CA GLU A 123 -17.05 -15.28 -13.36
C GLU A 123 -17.26 -16.15 -12.11
N ASP A 124 -16.91 -17.44 -12.18
CA ASP A 124 -17.04 -18.38 -11.07
C ASP A 124 -16.06 -18.04 -9.93
N ASP A 125 -14.81 -17.67 -10.25
CA ASP A 125 -13.81 -17.25 -9.26
C ASP A 125 -14.25 -15.98 -8.55
N LEU A 126 -14.67 -14.97 -9.33
CA LEU A 126 -15.17 -13.71 -8.80
C LEU A 126 -16.39 -13.93 -7.89
N ALA A 127 -17.35 -14.73 -8.35
CA ALA A 127 -18.53 -15.04 -7.55
C ALA A 127 -18.18 -15.83 -6.27
N GLY A 128 -17.17 -16.69 -6.33
CA GLY A 128 -16.59 -17.38 -5.17
C GLY A 128 -16.02 -16.41 -4.14
N ILE A 129 -15.20 -15.46 -4.59
CA ILE A 129 -14.65 -14.38 -3.76
C ILE A 129 -15.77 -13.56 -3.12
N MET A 130 -16.74 -13.11 -3.91
CA MET A 130 -17.88 -12.31 -3.41
C MET A 130 -18.69 -13.06 -2.35
N ARG A 131 -18.97 -14.35 -2.55
CA ARG A 131 -19.71 -15.16 -1.57
C ARG A 131 -18.93 -15.31 -0.25
N SER A 132 -17.63 -15.60 -0.31
CA SER A 132 -16.81 -15.73 0.89
C SER A 132 -16.69 -14.39 1.63
N LEU A 133 -16.49 -13.28 0.91
CA LEU A 133 -16.46 -11.94 1.51
C LEU A 133 -17.81 -11.52 2.12
N ARG A 134 -18.94 -11.95 1.55
CA ARG A 134 -20.27 -11.69 2.11
C ARG A 134 -20.53 -12.51 3.37
N ASP A 135 -20.31 -13.82 3.29
CA ASP A 135 -20.76 -14.79 4.29
C ASP A 135 -19.74 -14.96 5.42
N ASP A 136 -18.43 -14.97 5.11
CA ASP A 136 -17.34 -15.23 6.07
C ASP A 136 -16.49 -13.99 6.40
N ARG A 137 -16.65 -12.90 5.65
CA ARG A 137 -15.84 -11.66 5.75
C ARG A 137 -14.34 -11.87 5.58
N ARG A 138 -13.95 -12.89 4.81
CA ARG A 138 -12.56 -13.19 4.46
C ARG A 138 -12.47 -13.64 3.01
N LEU A 139 -11.27 -13.59 2.45
CA LEU A 139 -11.01 -14.14 1.12
C LEU A 139 -10.94 -15.68 1.20
N PRO A 140 -11.26 -16.39 0.10
CA PRO A 140 -10.95 -17.81 -0.02
C PRO A 140 -9.46 -18.07 0.20
N ALA A 141 -9.10 -19.23 0.76
CA ALA A 141 -7.72 -19.53 1.18
C ALA A 141 -6.68 -19.40 0.06
N ASP A 142 -7.05 -19.76 -1.17
CA ASP A 142 -6.16 -19.70 -2.34
C ASP A 142 -6.21 -18.35 -3.07
N THR A 143 -7.02 -17.40 -2.59
CA THR A 143 -7.13 -16.06 -3.18
C THR A 143 -6.06 -15.14 -2.62
N ARG A 144 -5.22 -14.61 -3.51
CA ARG A 144 -4.26 -13.55 -3.18
C ARG A 144 -5.01 -12.24 -2.97
N ASP A 145 -4.74 -11.55 -1.85
CA ASP A 145 -5.17 -10.16 -1.66
C ASP A 145 -4.12 -9.22 -2.26
N PRO A 146 -4.45 -8.44 -3.30
CA PRO A 146 -3.56 -7.42 -3.83
C PRO A 146 -3.74 -6.06 -3.12
N SER A 147 -4.55 -5.98 -2.06
CA SER A 147 -4.84 -4.72 -1.38
C SER A 147 -3.68 -4.31 -0.46
N PRO A 148 -3.22 -3.04 -0.53
CA PRO A 148 -2.28 -2.48 0.46
C PRO A 148 -2.93 -2.30 1.83
N LEU A 149 -4.27 -2.40 1.90
CA LEU A 149 -5.05 -1.90 3.01
C LEU A 149 -5.26 -2.96 4.10
N ALA A 150 -5.02 -2.54 5.34
CA ALA A 150 -5.46 -3.18 6.56
C ALA A 150 -6.96 -3.52 6.55
N GLY A 151 -7.27 -4.72 7.05
CA GLY A 151 -8.65 -5.08 7.43
C GLY A 151 -9.50 -5.49 6.24
N VAL A 152 -9.31 -6.72 5.75
CA VAL A 152 -10.28 -7.36 4.87
C VAL A 152 -11.51 -7.71 5.70
N GLN A 153 -12.52 -6.84 5.69
CA GLN A 153 -13.89 -7.21 5.99
C GLN A 153 -14.74 -6.68 4.85
N GLY A 154 -15.06 -7.56 3.90
CA GLY A 154 -16.01 -7.32 2.81
C GLY A 154 -15.57 -6.39 1.70
N LYS A 155 -14.28 -6.34 1.38
CA LYS A 155 -13.79 -5.63 0.20
C LYS A 155 -12.55 -6.32 -0.35
N ILE A 156 -12.29 -6.11 -1.64
CA ILE A 156 -11.07 -6.56 -2.33
C ILE A 156 -10.67 -5.51 -3.38
N ALA A 157 -9.38 -5.26 -3.53
CA ALA A 157 -8.86 -4.44 -4.63
C ALA A 157 -8.68 -5.29 -5.90
N LEU A 158 -9.09 -4.77 -7.05
CA LEU A 158 -9.09 -5.45 -8.35
C LEU A 158 -8.67 -4.49 -9.46
N THR A 159 -8.30 -5.04 -10.62
CA THR A 159 -8.14 -4.29 -11.86
C THR A 159 -9.25 -4.66 -12.83
N MET A 160 -9.93 -3.67 -13.39
CA MET A 160 -10.85 -3.90 -14.51
C MET A 160 -10.08 -3.85 -15.83
N LEU A 161 -10.16 -4.91 -16.61
CA LEU A 161 -9.56 -5.01 -17.94
C LEU A 161 -10.43 -4.30 -18.99
N PRO A 162 -9.91 -4.00 -20.19
CA PRO A 162 -10.65 -3.27 -21.22
C PRO A 162 -11.94 -3.95 -21.70
N ASP A 163 -12.04 -5.27 -21.53
CA ASP A 163 -13.21 -6.08 -21.87
C ASP A 163 -14.28 -6.11 -20.75
N GLY A 164 -14.01 -5.44 -19.62
CA GLY A 164 -14.89 -5.40 -18.44
C GLY A 164 -14.63 -6.52 -17.43
N THR A 165 -13.73 -7.46 -17.71
CA THR A 165 -13.39 -8.54 -16.78
C THR A 165 -12.53 -8.02 -15.64
N PHE A 166 -12.76 -8.52 -14.42
CA PHE A 166 -11.88 -8.22 -13.29
C PHE A 166 -10.66 -9.13 -13.27
N ALA A 167 -9.53 -8.58 -12.82
CA ALA A 167 -8.25 -9.27 -12.75
C ALA A 167 -7.50 -8.88 -11.47
N ILE A 168 -6.54 -9.71 -11.07
CA ILE A 168 -5.62 -9.42 -9.95
C ILE A 168 -4.19 -9.23 -10.47
N PRO A 169 -3.41 -8.28 -9.92
CA PRO A 169 -1.98 -8.13 -10.26
C PRO A 169 -1.22 -9.43 -10.06
N ARG A 170 -0.41 -9.87 -11.04
CA ARG A 170 0.44 -11.05 -10.91
C ARG A 170 1.35 -10.92 -9.69
N HIS A 171 1.64 -12.04 -9.04
CA HIS A 171 2.47 -12.03 -7.83
C HIS A 171 3.84 -11.40 -8.08
N GLY A 172 4.27 -10.48 -7.21
CA GLY A 172 5.56 -9.80 -7.30
C GLY A 172 5.70 -8.81 -8.47
N SER A 173 4.62 -8.57 -9.23
CA SER A 173 4.64 -7.60 -10.32
C SER A 173 4.68 -6.15 -9.85
N GLY A 174 4.21 -5.84 -8.63
CA GLY A 174 4.15 -4.46 -8.14
C GLY A 174 3.28 -3.53 -8.99
N VAL A 175 2.39 -4.08 -9.83
CA VAL A 175 1.47 -3.26 -10.64
C VAL A 175 0.20 -2.93 -9.83
N PRO A 176 -0.39 -1.74 -10.00
CA PRO A 176 -1.49 -1.28 -9.16
C PRO A 176 -2.81 -1.97 -9.51
N THR A 177 -3.74 -1.94 -8.55
CA THR A 177 -5.17 -2.17 -8.77
C THR A 177 -5.85 -0.86 -9.17
N THR A 178 -7.05 -0.94 -9.78
CA THR A 178 -7.79 0.24 -10.24
C THR A 178 -9.16 0.41 -9.56
N HIS A 179 -9.68 -0.64 -8.93
CA HIS A 179 -11.02 -0.68 -8.34
C HIS A 179 -10.96 -1.29 -6.94
N ILE A 180 -11.84 -0.83 -6.06
CA ILE A 180 -12.14 -1.50 -4.80
C ILE A 180 -13.56 -2.03 -4.90
N LEU A 181 -13.72 -3.35 -4.91
CA LEU A 181 -15.01 -4.00 -4.90
C LEU A 181 -15.48 -4.20 -3.45
N LYS A 182 -16.53 -3.49 -3.05
CA LYS A 182 -17.14 -3.57 -1.71
C LYS A 182 -18.33 -4.53 -1.74
N ILE A 183 -18.37 -5.44 -0.77
CA ILE A 183 -19.38 -6.51 -0.67
C ILE A 183 -20.18 -6.32 0.63
N PRO A 184 -21.50 -6.03 0.54
CA PRO A 184 -22.36 -5.93 1.71
C PRO A 184 -22.54 -7.30 2.37
N ARG A 185 -23.02 -7.34 3.61
CA ARG A 185 -23.51 -8.59 4.22
C ARG A 185 -24.88 -8.95 3.65
N ARG A 186 -25.32 -10.18 3.92
CA ARG A 186 -26.72 -10.57 3.66
C ARG A 186 -27.67 -9.68 4.45
N GLY A 187 -28.67 -9.13 3.78
CA GLY A 187 -29.65 -8.21 4.36
C GLY A 187 -29.19 -6.74 4.40
N GLU A 188 -27.97 -6.44 3.96
CA GLU A 188 -27.41 -5.09 3.86
C GLU A 188 -27.25 -4.63 2.40
N GLU A 189 -27.89 -5.31 1.45
CA GLU A 189 -27.73 -5.04 0.02
C GLU A 189 -28.12 -3.60 -0.34
N ALA A 190 -29.08 -3.02 0.37
CA ALA A 190 -29.50 -1.62 0.21
C ALA A 190 -28.37 -0.60 0.47
N LEU A 191 -27.28 -0.97 1.17
CA LEU A 191 -26.13 -0.10 1.36
C LEU A 191 -25.39 0.17 0.05
N VAL A 192 -25.41 -0.77 -0.89
CA VAL A 192 -24.78 -0.61 -2.21
C VAL A 192 -25.48 0.55 -2.95
N ASP A 193 -26.80 0.53 -2.99
CA ASP A 193 -27.60 1.58 -3.64
C ASP A 193 -27.46 2.95 -2.96
N GLN A 194 -27.20 2.98 -1.65
CA GLN A 194 -26.97 4.23 -0.91
C GLN A 194 -25.60 4.83 -1.23
N GLU A 195 -24.57 4.01 -1.38
CA GLU A 195 -23.21 4.45 -1.68
C GLU A 195 -23.03 4.90 -3.15
N HIS A 196 -23.85 4.37 -4.07
CA HIS A 196 -23.81 4.73 -5.49
C HIS A 196 -24.54 6.04 -5.85
N ARG A 197 -25.17 6.72 -4.89
CA ARG A 197 -25.88 8.01 -5.10
C ARG A 197 -24.96 9.20 -4.91
#